data_AF-A0AA85JRN3-F1
#
_entry.id   AF-A0AA85JRN3-F1
#
_cell.length_a   1.000
_cell.length_b   1.000
_cell.length_c   1.000
_cell.angle_alpha   90.00
_cell.angle_beta   90.00
_cell.angle_gamma   90.00
#
_symmetry.space_group_name_H-M   'P 1'
#
loop_
_entity.id
_entity.type
_entity.pdbx_description
1 polymer ?
#
loop_
_entity_poly.entity_id
_entity_poly.type
_entity_poly.pdbx_seq_one_letter_code
_entity_poly.pdbx_strand_id
1 'polypeptide(L)'
;MDSEKYYFSKIQLYDPNEITNYGIQKQFQRKKRRKLAKLEREGIFIGKDPINLLKKATKNSESTSSNSDVTSNDFIRKKWRIASLKAQGVKVKDDISLLKKSAKKVQKLKRKSAKNWKKRTEATEQKMRDKQMKRTANIQARRTKKLSKKIRKARDRGRIFTASE
;
A
#
# COMPACT_ATOMS: atom_id res chain seq x y z
N MET A 1 39.86 34.72 -35.64
CA MET A 1 39.71 33.36 -35.09
C MET A 1 39.22 33.54 -33.67
N ASP A 2 37.89 33.62 -33.52
CA ASP A 2 37.23 34.11 -32.32
C ASP A 2 37.24 33.03 -31.24
N SER A 3 38.03 33.24 -30.19
CA SER A 3 38.14 32.38 -29.01
C SER A 3 37.07 32.67 -27.95
N GLU A 4 35.87 33.09 -28.35
CA GLU A 4 34.79 33.46 -27.41
C GLU A 4 33.41 32.96 -27.85
N LYS A 5 33.31 31.66 -28.16
CA LYS A 5 32.03 31.03 -28.49
C LYS A 5 31.82 29.69 -27.78
N TYR A 6 31.97 29.70 -26.45
CA TYR A 6 31.43 28.64 -25.58
C TYR A 6 30.54 29.26 -24.51
N TYR A 7 29.32 29.62 -24.92
CA TYR A 7 28.16 29.88 -24.06
C TYR A 7 27.61 28.56 -23.48
N PHE A 8 28.46 27.72 -22.87
CA PHE A 8 27.95 26.72 -21.93
C PHE A 8 27.81 27.43 -20.59
N SER A 9 26.65 28.09 -20.47
CA SER A 9 26.07 28.64 -19.26
C SER A 9 26.46 27.82 -18.03
N LYS A 10 26.86 28.53 -16.98
CA LYS A 10 26.95 28.08 -15.59
C LYS A 10 25.57 27.61 -15.11
N ILE A 11 25.06 26.51 -15.65
CA ILE A 11 23.85 25.87 -15.18
C ILE A 11 24.24 25.23 -13.87
N GLN A 12 23.99 25.94 -12.77
CA GLN A 12 23.94 25.32 -11.45
C GLN A 12 22.81 24.28 -11.52
N LEU A 13 23.16 23.00 -11.75
CA LEU A 13 22.19 21.90 -11.78
C LEU A 13 21.50 21.69 -10.42
N TYR A 14 21.96 22.38 -9.37
CA TYR A 14 21.42 22.34 -8.03
C TYR A 14 21.43 23.74 -7.43
N ASP A 15 20.30 24.16 -6.86
CA ASP A 15 20.23 25.37 -6.04
C ASP A 15 21.01 25.12 -4.73
N PRO A 16 22.09 25.86 -4.45
CA PRO A 16 22.86 25.70 -3.22
C PRO A 16 22.01 25.88 -1.94
N ASN A 17 20.86 26.55 -2.04
CA ASN A 17 19.89 26.69 -0.95
C ASN A 17 19.09 25.40 -0.66
N GLU A 18 19.01 24.46 -1.59
CA GLU A 18 18.36 23.15 -1.36
C GLU A 18 19.25 22.21 -0.53
N ILE A 19 20.57 22.28 -0.74
CA ILE A 19 21.56 21.43 -0.07
C ILE A 19 21.72 21.83 1.41
N THR A 20 21.75 23.13 1.70
CA THR A 20 21.78 23.66 3.08
C THR A 20 20.49 23.36 3.84
N ASN A 21 19.35 23.28 3.13
CA ASN A 21 18.06 22.93 3.71
C ASN A 21 17.93 21.46 4.13
N TYR A 22 18.58 20.50 3.48
CA TYR A 22 18.45 19.07 3.84
C TYR A 22 18.93 18.77 5.28
N GLY A 23 20.07 19.31 5.67
CA GLY A 23 20.60 19.16 7.03
C GLY A 23 19.66 19.75 8.08
N ILE A 24 19.14 20.94 7.81
CA ILE A 24 18.19 21.67 8.66
C ILE A 24 16.85 20.91 8.75
N GLN A 25 16.30 20.44 7.63
CA GLN A 25 15.10 19.60 7.59
C GLN A 25 15.28 18.32 8.41
N LYS A 26 16.42 17.63 8.27
CA LYS A 26 16.73 16.43 9.08
C LYS A 26 16.77 16.75 10.57
N GLN A 27 17.33 17.91 10.95
CA GLN A 27 17.32 18.37 12.34
C GLN A 27 15.89 18.66 12.84
N PHE A 28 15.05 19.34 12.04
CA PHE A 28 13.65 19.59 12.38
C PHE A 28 12.85 18.28 12.53
N GLN A 29 13.02 17.33 11.62
CA GLN A 29 12.38 16.01 11.71
C GLN A 29 12.85 15.26 12.97
N ARG A 30 14.15 15.32 13.30
CA ARG A 30 14.68 14.74 14.54
C ARG A 30 14.06 15.40 15.78
N LYS A 31 13.97 16.73 15.82
CA LYS A 31 13.33 17.49 16.91
C LYS A 31 11.86 17.10 17.05
N LYS A 32 11.12 17.04 15.93
CA LYS A 32 9.72 16.61 15.88
C LYS A 32 9.55 15.19 16.40
N ARG A 33 10.39 14.25 15.97
CA ARG A 33 10.38 12.86 16.45
C ARG A 33 10.64 12.77 17.95
N ARG A 34 11.62 13.52 18.47
CA ARG A 34 11.90 13.60 19.92
C ARG A 34 10.71 14.16 20.71
N LYS A 35 10.09 15.23 20.22
CA LYS A 35 8.88 15.83 20.83
C LYS A 35 7.73 14.82 20.86
N LEU A 36 7.50 14.12 19.75
CA LEU A 36 6.45 13.10 19.63
C LEU A 36 6.74 11.92 20.58
N ALA A 37 7.97 11.42 20.64
CA ALA A 37 8.36 10.36 21.56
C ALA A 37 8.22 10.75 23.04
N LYS A 38 8.42 12.04 23.39
CA LYS A 38 8.15 12.55 24.74
C LYS A 38 6.65 12.50 25.06
N LEU A 39 5.81 12.92 24.12
CA LEU A 39 4.34 12.85 24.26
C LEU A 39 3.84 11.40 24.34
N GLU A 40 4.42 10.49 23.57
CA GLU A 40 4.09 9.06 23.61
C GLU A 40 4.43 8.42 24.96
N ARG A 41 5.54 8.81 25.60
CA ARG A 41 5.88 8.35 26.96
C ARG A 41 4.87 8.83 27.99
N GLU A 42 4.40 10.07 27.85
CA GLU A 42 3.32 10.65 28.68
C GLU A 42 1.93 10.04 28.34
N GLY A 43 1.84 9.15 27.35
CA GLY A 43 0.60 8.52 26.89
C GLY A 43 -0.34 9.47 26.17
N ILE A 44 0.19 10.49 25.50
CA ILE A 44 -0.52 11.43 24.63
C ILE A 44 -0.24 11.03 23.18
N PHE A 45 -1.25 10.48 22.51
CA PHE A 45 -1.12 9.93 21.17
C PHE A 45 -1.63 10.90 20.10
N ILE A 46 -0.77 11.18 19.12
CA ILE A 46 -1.06 12.10 18.01
C ILE A 46 -0.69 11.39 16.71
N GLY A 47 -1.60 11.36 15.75
CA GLY A 47 -1.34 10.76 14.44
C GLY A 47 -2.59 10.30 13.71
N LYS A 48 -2.40 9.93 12.44
CA LYS A 48 -3.50 9.49 11.57
C LYS A 48 -3.80 8.01 11.70
N ASP A 49 -2.78 7.16 11.82
CA ASP A 49 -2.91 5.71 11.77
C ASP A 49 -3.44 5.08 13.07
N PRO A 50 -4.71 4.64 13.11
CA PRO A 50 -5.30 4.13 14.35
C PRO A 50 -4.68 2.81 14.80
N ILE A 51 -4.18 1.98 13.87
CA ILE A 51 -3.53 0.69 14.19
C ILE A 51 -2.21 0.94 14.93
N ASN A 52 -1.39 1.86 14.43
CA ASN A 52 -0.11 2.18 15.04
C ASN A 52 -0.30 2.90 16.38
N LEU A 53 -1.29 3.80 16.47
CA LEU A 53 -1.63 4.46 17.73
C LEU A 53 -2.15 3.48 18.78
N LEU A 54 -2.98 2.51 18.38
CA LEU A 54 -3.45 1.46 19.29
C LEU A 54 -2.28 0.64 19.83
N LYS A 55 -1.33 0.22 18.97
CA LYS A 55 -0.11 -0.49 19.41
C LYS A 55 0.74 0.31 20.40
N LYS A 56 0.84 1.62 20.20
CA LYS A 56 1.56 2.51 21.11
C LYS A 56 0.83 2.67 22.44
N ALA A 57 -0.49 2.78 22.40
CA ALA A 57 -1.34 2.84 23.58
C ALA A 57 -1.24 1.57 24.43
N THR A 58 -1.30 0.39 23.81
CA THR A 58 -1.15 -0.89 24.54
C THR A 58 0.24 -1.03 25.17
N LYS A 59 1.29 -0.72 24.42
CA LYS A 59 2.67 -0.75 24.94
C LYS A 59 2.88 0.22 26.11
N ASN A 60 2.31 1.42 26.02
CA ASN A 60 2.39 2.41 27.10
C ASN A 60 1.64 1.90 28.34
N SER A 61 0.43 1.36 28.19
CA SER A 61 -0.32 0.80 29.32
C SER A 61 0.41 -0.37 30.00
N GLU A 62 1.04 -1.25 29.22
CA GLU A 62 1.86 -2.35 29.74
C GLU A 62 3.05 -1.80 30.56
N SER A 63 3.71 -0.76 30.06
CA SER A 63 4.85 -0.13 30.74
C SER A 63 4.44 0.66 31.99
N THR A 64 3.22 1.19 32.04
CA THR A 64 2.71 1.90 33.23
C THR A 64 2.25 0.92 34.31
N SER A 65 1.68 -0.22 33.93
CA SER A 65 1.24 -1.24 34.90
C SER A 65 2.40 -1.84 35.69
N SER A 66 3.62 -1.87 35.15
CA SER A 66 4.82 -2.34 35.85
C SER A 66 5.43 -1.31 36.81
N ASN A 67 5.05 -0.03 36.72
CA ASN A 67 5.61 1.08 37.49
C ASN A 67 4.46 1.75 38.28
N SER A 68 4.03 1.14 39.39
CA SER A 68 2.73 1.39 40.02
C SER A 68 2.61 2.65 40.89
N ASP A 69 3.58 3.55 40.90
CA ASP A 69 3.50 4.81 41.65
C ASP A 69 3.13 5.99 40.75
N VAL A 70 1.92 5.96 40.17
CA VAL A 70 1.39 7.12 39.45
C VAL A 70 0.74 8.05 40.46
N THR A 71 1.44 9.13 40.79
CA THR A 71 0.92 10.13 41.72
C THR A 71 -0.30 10.85 41.11
N SER A 72 -1.29 11.21 41.94
CA SER A 72 -2.45 12.01 41.52
C SER A 72 -2.06 13.32 40.81
N ASN A 73 -0.87 13.84 41.11
CA ASN A 73 -0.33 15.05 40.48
C ASN A 73 0.00 14.83 38.99
N ASP A 74 0.56 13.68 38.61
CA ASP A 74 0.92 13.36 37.22
C ASP A 74 -0.30 13.22 36.32
N PHE A 75 -1.39 12.66 36.86
CA PHE A 75 -2.66 12.59 36.16
C PHE A 75 -3.21 13.99 35.85
N ILE A 76 -3.19 14.90 36.84
CA ILE A 76 -3.64 16.29 36.68
C ILE A 76 -2.76 17.01 35.64
N ARG A 77 -1.44 16.89 35.74
CA ARG A 77 -0.49 17.46 34.76
C ARG A 77 -0.76 16.97 33.34
N LYS A 78 -1.03 15.67 33.16
CA LYS A 78 -1.36 15.08 31.87
C LYS A 78 -2.65 15.67 31.30
N LYS A 79 -3.70 15.83 32.11
CA LYS A 79 -4.98 16.42 31.68
C LYS A 79 -4.82 17.86 31.21
N TRP A 80 -4.11 18.70 31.97
CA TRP A 80 -3.83 20.08 31.56
C TRP A 80 -3.03 20.15 30.26
N ARG A 81 -2.05 19.26 30.10
CA ARG A 81 -1.27 19.19 28.86
C ARG A 81 -2.11 18.78 27.66
N ILE A 82 -3.05 17.84 27.83
CA ILE A 82 -4.01 17.46 26.78
C ILE A 82 -4.90 18.65 26.43
N ALA A 83 -5.44 19.36 27.42
CA ALA A 83 -6.29 20.54 27.21
C ALA A 83 -5.54 21.64 26.44
N SER A 84 -4.30 21.95 26.84
CA SER A 84 -3.45 22.92 26.14
C SER A 84 -3.16 22.52 24.69
N LEU A 85 -2.85 21.25 24.43
CA LEU A 85 -2.64 20.75 23.06
C LEU A 85 -3.92 20.82 22.21
N LYS A 86 -5.07 20.49 22.80
CA LYS A 86 -6.38 20.62 22.13
C LYS A 86 -6.68 22.09 21.80
N ALA A 87 -6.39 23.02 22.71
CA ALA A 87 -6.53 24.47 22.47
C ALA A 87 -5.59 24.99 21.36
N GLN A 88 -4.38 24.41 21.24
CA GLN A 88 -3.47 24.68 20.11
C GLN A 88 -4.00 24.12 18.76
N GLY A 89 -5.09 23.34 18.76
CA GLY A 89 -5.65 22.70 17.56
C GLY A 89 -5.06 21.32 17.24
N VAL A 90 -4.25 20.74 18.14
CA VAL A 90 -3.68 19.40 17.96
C VAL A 90 -4.74 18.34 18.25
N LYS A 91 -5.00 17.47 17.27
CA LYS A 91 -5.94 16.33 17.40
C LYS A 91 -5.34 15.21 18.26
N VAL A 92 -5.50 15.31 19.57
CA VAL A 92 -5.11 14.28 20.54
C VAL A 92 -6.11 13.12 20.51
N LYS A 93 -5.63 11.87 20.48
CA LYS A 93 -6.45 10.66 20.53
C LYS A 93 -6.16 9.89 21.81
N ASP A 94 -6.91 10.22 22.85
CA ASP A 94 -6.79 9.72 24.22
C ASP A 94 -7.62 8.43 24.47
N ASP A 95 -8.74 8.25 23.77
CA ASP A 95 -9.65 7.11 24.02
C ASP A 95 -9.24 5.80 23.34
N ILE A 96 -8.90 4.80 24.17
CA ILE A 96 -8.52 3.45 23.71
C ILE A 96 -9.68 2.74 22.99
N SER A 97 -10.91 2.89 23.47
CA SER A 97 -12.09 2.25 22.87
C SER A 97 -12.34 2.74 21.43
N LEU A 98 -12.21 4.05 21.20
CA LEU A 98 -12.31 4.67 19.88
C LEU A 98 -11.13 4.29 18.98
N LEU A 99 -9.92 4.17 19.54
CA LEU A 99 -8.75 3.65 18.81
C LEU A 99 -8.96 2.21 18.34
N LYS A 100 -9.53 1.34 19.20
CA LYS A 100 -9.90 -0.04 18.82
C LYS A 100 -10.94 -0.06 17.69
N LYS A 101 -12.01 0.74 17.80
CA LYS A 101 -13.06 0.84 16.76
C LYS A 101 -12.50 1.32 15.43
N SER A 102 -11.69 2.37 15.45
CA SER A 102 -11.07 2.92 14.24
C SER A 102 -10.06 1.97 13.60
N ALA A 103 -9.26 1.27 14.41
CA ALA A 103 -8.34 0.23 13.92
C ALA A 103 -9.11 -0.91 13.22
N LYS A 104 -10.21 -1.40 13.81
CA LYS A 104 -11.10 -2.41 13.19
C LYS A 104 -11.68 -1.91 11.87
N LYS A 105 -12.11 -0.65 11.79
CA LYS A 105 -12.64 -0.05 10.54
C LYS A 105 -11.58 -0.05 9.43
N VAL A 106 -10.34 0.34 9.74
CA VAL A 106 -9.22 0.31 8.78
C VAL A 106 -8.92 -1.11 8.33
N GLN A 107 -8.89 -2.08 9.25
CA GLN A 107 -8.70 -3.50 8.90
C GLN A 107 -9.81 -4.02 7.99
N LYS A 108 -11.08 -3.71 8.28
CA LYS A 108 -12.23 -4.09 7.43
C LYS A 108 -12.09 -3.51 6.02
N LEU A 109 -11.69 -2.25 5.90
CA LEU A 109 -11.49 -1.62 4.60
C LEU A 109 -10.35 -2.28 3.82
N LYS A 110 -9.22 -2.58 4.46
CA LYS A 110 -8.11 -3.30 3.84
C LYS A 110 -8.53 -4.70 3.36
N ARG A 111 -9.28 -5.45 4.18
CA ARG A 111 -9.85 -6.76 3.80
C ARG A 111 -10.79 -6.67 2.61
N LYS A 112 -11.68 -5.67 2.58
CA LYS A 112 -12.58 -5.42 1.44
C LYS A 112 -11.78 -5.14 0.17
N SER A 113 -10.77 -4.27 0.27
CA SER A 113 -9.88 -3.97 -0.86
C SER A 113 -9.19 -5.24 -1.36
N ALA A 114 -8.53 -6.00 -0.47
CA ALA A 114 -7.84 -7.23 -0.83
C ALA A 114 -8.77 -8.26 -1.52
N LYS A 115 -9.99 -8.46 -0.99
CA LYS A 115 -11.00 -9.33 -1.63
C LYS A 115 -11.38 -8.84 -3.03
N ASN A 116 -11.56 -7.54 -3.21
CA ASN A 116 -11.91 -6.97 -4.51
C ASN A 116 -10.76 -7.12 -5.53
N TRP A 117 -9.51 -6.91 -5.09
CA TRP A 117 -8.34 -7.13 -5.94
C TRP A 117 -8.20 -8.59 -6.34
N LYS A 118 -8.35 -9.53 -5.39
CA LYS A 118 -8.35 -10.97 -5.69
C LYS A 118 -9.43 -11.36 -6.70
N LYS A 119 -10.65 -10.84 -6.55
CA LYS A 119 -11.72 -11.07 -7.54
C LYS A 119 -11.38 -10.53 -8.92
N ARG A 120 -10.72 -9.38 -9.01
CA ARG A 120 -10.31 -8.79 -10.30
C ARG A 120 -9.23 -9.61 -10.99
N THR A 121 -8.24 -10.10 -10.23
CA THR A 121 -7.19 -10.97 -10.77
C THR A 121 -7.78 -12.29 -11.26
N GLU A 122 -8.60 -12.94 -10.44
CA GLU A 122 -9.31 -14.19 -10.82
C GLU A 122 -10.16 -14.01 -12.08
N ALA A 123 -10.95 -12.92 -12.17
CA ALA A 123 -11.78 -12.64 -13.34
C ALA A 123 -10.93 -12.36 -14.60
N THR A 124 -9.76 -11.74 -14.44
CA THR A 124 -8.84 -11.47 -15.56
C THR A 124 -8.21 -12.76 -16.05
N GLU A 125 -7.71 -13.58 -15.14
CA GLU A 125 -7.15 -14.90 -15.44
C GLU A 125 -8.19 -15.80 -16.11
N GLN A 126 -9.44 -15.81 -15.63
CA GLN A 126 -10.50 -16.60 -16.24
C GLN A 126 -10.76 -16.16 -17.68
N LYS A 127 -10.89 -14.84 -17.92
CA LYS A 127 -11.06 -14.30 -19.29
C LYS A 127 -9.88 -14.66 -20.20
N MET A 128 -8.65 -14.67 -19.68
CA MET A 128 -7.47 -15.09 -20.44
C MET A 128 -7.54 -16.58 -20.79
N ARG A 129 -7.87 -17.45 -19.82
CA ARG A 129 -8.05 -18.89 -20.02
C ARG A 129 -9.15 -19.17 -21.04
N ASP A 130 -10.31 -18.55 -20.92
CA ASP A 130 -11.45 -18.75 -21.83
C ASP A 130 -11.10 -18.38 -23.27
N LYS A 131 -10.42 -17.24 -23.47
CA LYS A 131 -9.94 -16.81 -24.80
C LYS A 131 -8.95 -17.81 -25.37
N GLN A 132 -8.02 -18.31 -24.54
CA GLN A 132 -7.03 -19.28 -24.98
C GLN A 132 -7.66 -20.62 -25.33
N MET A 133 -8.60 -21.13 -24.51
CA MET A 133 -9.37 -22.35 -24.80
C MET A 133 -10.17 -22.23 -26.11
N LYS A 134 -10.82 -21.08 -26.34
CA LYS A 134 -11.52 -20.83 -27.61
C LYS A 134 -10.55 -20.85 -28.80
N ARG A 135 -9.36 -20.27 -28.65
CA ARG A 135 -8.32 -20.26 -29.69
C ARG A 135 -7.81 -21.66 -29.98
N THR A 136 -7.49 -22.46 -28.97
CA THR A 136 -7.00 -23.84 -29.13
C THR A 136 -8.05 -24.73 -29.80
N ALA A 137 -9.32 -24.65 -29.35
CA ALA A 137 -10.43 -25.37 -29.95
C ALA A 137 -10.63 -25.00 -31.43
N ASN A 138 -10.59 -23.70 -31.76
CA ASN A 138 -10.69 -23.24 -33.15
C ASN A 138 -9.53 -23.73 -34.03
N ILE A 139 -8.31 -23.75 -33.50
CA ILE A 139 -7.13 -24.27 -34.21
C ILE A 139 -7.29 -25.78 -34.45
N GLN A 140 -7.74 -26.54 -33.45
CA GLN A 140 -7.98 -27.97 -33.57
C GLN A 140 -9.08 -28.26 -34.61
N ALA A 141 -10.21 -27.55 -34.56
CA ALA A 141 -11.28 -27.67 -35.54
C ALA A 141 -10.82 -27.34 -36.98
N ARG A 142 -9.93 -26.34 -37.14
CA ARG A 142 -9.32 -26.04 -38.45
C ARG A 142 -8.41 -27.17 -38.94
N ARG A 143 -7.64 -27.79 -38.04
CA ARG A 143 -6.77 -28.94 -38.37
C ARG A 143 -7.60 -30.15 -38.78
N THR A 144 -8.62 -30.52 -38.00
CA THR A 144 -9.51 -31.65 -38.30
C THR A 144 -10.28 -31.43 -39.60
N LYS A 145 -10.81 -30.22 -39.85
CA LYS A 145 -11.49 -29.88 -41.11
C LYS A 145 -10.57 -29.98 -42.33
N LYS A 146 -9.30 -29.56 -42.21
CA LYS A 146 -8.31 -29.72 -43.29
C LYS A 146 -8.01 -31.18 -43.55
N LEU A 147 -7.84 -31.98 -42.51
CA LEU A 147 -7.58 -33.41 -42.60
C LEU A 147 -8.78 -34.15 -43.22
N SER A 148 -9.99 -33.92 -42.74
CA SER A 148 -11.21 -34.55 -43.28
C SER A 148 -11.45 -34.18 -44.74
N LYS A 149 -11.19 -32.94 -45.15
CA LYS A 149 -11.25 -32.53 -46.57
C LYS A 149 -10.23 -33.26 -47.42
N LYS A 150 -9.01 -33.48 -46.92
CA LYS A 150 -7.97 -34.26 -47.62
C LYS A 150 -8.39 -35.72 -47.78
N ILE A 151 -8.87 -36.34 -46.69
CA ILE A 151 -9.35 -37.74 -46.68
C ILE A 151 -10.51 -37.90 -47.66
N ARG A 152 -11.53 -37.02 -47.60
CA ARG A 152 -12.67 -37.04 -48.52
C ARG A 152 -12.23 -36.96 -49.98
N LYS A 153 -11.38 -36.00 -50.33
CA LYS A 153 -10.87 -35.82 -51.70
C LYS A 153 -10.06 -37.02 -52.20
N ALA A 154 -9.41 -37.76 -51.31
CA ALA A 154 -8.66 -38.95 -51.68
C ALA A 154 -9.57 -40.19 -51.80
N ARG A 155 -10.64 -40.28 -51.00
CA ARG A 155 -11.73 -41.26 -51.18
C ARG A 155 -12.46 -41.05 -52.52
N ASP A 156 -12.84 -39.82 -52.84
CA ASP A 156 -13.54 -39.48 -54.09
C ASP A 156 -12.72 -39.83 -55.35
N ARG A 157 -11.40 -39.99 -55.21
CA ARG A 157 -10.46 -40.38 -56.28
C ARG A 157 -10.08 -41.86 -56.25
N GLY A 158 -10.72 -42.67 -55.40
CA GLY A 158 -10.42 -44.09 -55.25
C GLY A 158 -9.06 -44.40 -54.61
N ARG A 159 -8.34 -43.41 -54.05
CA ARG A 159 -7.01 -43.60 -53.44
C ARG A 159 -7.06 -44.13 -52.01
N ILE A 160 -8.23 -44.04 -51.36
CA ILE A 160 -8.45 -44.56 -50.02
C ILE A 160 -9.75 -45.35 -50.06
N PHE A 161 -9.64 -46.66 -49.92
CA PHE A 161 -10.78 -47.55 -49.73
C PHE A 161 -10.95 -47.77 -48.24
N THR A 162 -11.99 -47.18 -47.64
CA THR A 162 -12.37 -47.54 -46.27
C THR A 162 -13.56 -48.49 -46.39
N ALA A 163 -13.32 -49.80 -46.24
CA ALA A 163 -14.39 -50.75 -45.96
C ALA A 163 -15.03 -50.33 -44.63
N SER A 164 -16.32 -50.00 -44.65
CA SER A 164 -17.07 -49.70 -43.44
C SER A 164 -17.55 -51.01 -42.82
N GLU A 165 -17.09 -51.31 -41.60
CA GLU A 165 -17.87 -52.06 -40.61
C GLU A 165 -18.93 -51.14 -40.00
#